data_AF-A0A080LY43-F1
#
_entry.id   AF-A0A080LY43-F1
#
_cell.length_a   1.000
_cell.length_b   1.000
_cell.length_c   1.000
_cell.angle_alpha   90.00
_cell.angle_beta   90.00
_cell.angle_gamma   90.00
#
_symmetry.space_group_name_H-M   'P 1'
#
loop_
_entity.id
_entity.type
_entity.pdbx_description
1 polymer ?
#
loop_
_entity_poly.entity_id
_entity_poly.type
_entity_poly.pdbx_seq_one_letter_code
_entity_poly.pdbx_strand_id
1 'polypeptide(L)' 'MVVKVFNELGPRYAARNGGYLRILKCGFRDGDNAPMAYVELMDRPEVDAVTE' A
#
# COMPACT_ATOMS: atom_id res chain seq x y z
N MET A 1 11.70 -12.61 1.16
CA MET A 1 10.87 -11.65 0.39
C MET A 1 9.96 -12.31 -0.67
N VAL A 2 10.15 -13.57 -1.06
CA VAL A 2 9.24 -14.27 -2.00
C VAL A 2 8.04 -14.92 -1.28
N VAL A 3 8.28 -15.52 -0.12
CA VAL A 3 7.28 -16.25 0.67
C VAL A 3 6.02 -15.42 0.96
N LYS A 4 6.19 -14.15 1.38
CA LYS A 4 5.08 -13.24 1.67
C LYS A 4 4.19 -12.94 0.45
N VAL A 5 4.79 -12.83 -0.73
CA VAL A 5 4.06 -12.54 -1.97
C VAL A 5 3.15 -13.70 -2.33
N PHE A 6 3.66 -14.92 -2.27
CA PHE A 6 2.90 -16.11 -2.66
C PHE A 6 1.95 -16.62 -1.58
N ASN A 7 2.31 -16.52 -0.30
CA ASN A 7 1.51 -17.08 0.78
C ASN A 7 0.47 -16.10 1.33
N GLU A 8 0.73 -14.79 1.31
CA GLU A 8 -0.17 -13.78 1.90
C GLU A 8 -0.84 -12.92 0.83
N LEU A 9 -0.05 -12.29 -0.06
CA LEU A 9 -0.59 -11.33 -1.04
C LEU A 9 -1.32 -12.02 -2.20
N GLY A 10 -0.84 -13.18 -2.65
CA GLY A 10 -1.46 -13.95 -3.73
C GLY A 10 -2.91 -14.35 -3.41
N PRO A 11 -3.16 -15.06 -2.29
CA PRO A 11 -4.52 -15.39 -1.87
C PRO A 11 -5.40 -14.15 -1.63
N ARG A 12 -4.82 -13.08 -1.06
CA ARG A 12 -5.53 -11.84 -0.77
C ARG A 12 -6.16 -11.21 -2.01
N TYR A 13 -5.46 -11.24 -3.14
CA TYR A 13 -5.91 -10.60 -4.38
C TYR A 13 -6.39 -11.58 -5.45
N ALA A 14 -6.59 -12.86 -5.12
CA ALA A 14 -6.95 -13.89 -6.09
C ALA A 14 -8.24 -13.59 -6.88
N ALA A 15 -9.21 -12.89 -6.25
CA ALA A 15 -10.47 -12.50 -6.89
C ALA A 15 -10.41 -11.15 -7.63
N ARG A 16 -9.30 -10.40 -7.54
CA ARG A 16 -9.17 -9.03 -8.07
C ARG A 16 -8.36 -9.04 -9.37
N ASN A 17 -8.98 -8.60 -10.46
CA ASN A 17 -8.32 -8.48 -11.77
C ASN A 17 -7.58 -7.14 -11.90
N GLY A 18 -6.38 -7.05 -11.31
CA GLY A 18 -5.52 -5.87 -11.40
C GLY A 18 -5.88 -4.73 -10.44
N GLY A 19 -5.05 -3.69 -10.41
CA GLY A 19 -5.23 -2.54 -9.51
C GLY A 19 -4.96 -2.86 -8.03
N TYR A 20 -3.86 -3.56 -7.74
CA TYR A 20 -3.48 -3.95 -6.38
C TYR A 20 -2.90 -2.82 -5.53
N LEU A 21 -2.58 -1.69 -6.16
CA LEU A 21 -1.98 -0.52 -5.52
C LEU A 21 -2.88 0.71 -5.69
N ARG A 22 -2.92 1.56 -4.68
CA ARG A 22 -3.48 2.91 -4.73
C ARG A 22 -2.37 3.93 -4.58
N ILE A 23 -2.45 5.02 -5.34
CA ILE A 23 -1.55 6.17 -5.23
C ILE A 23 -2.32 7.35 -4.64
N LEU A 24 -1.84 7.89 -3.53
CA LEU A 24 -2.41 9.06 -2.85
C LEU A 24 -1.39 10.20 -2.90
N LYS A 25 -1.68 11.26 -3.64
CA LYS A 25 -0.79 12.43 -3.74
C LYS A 25 -0.74 13.15 -2.39
N CYS A 26 0.45 13.52 -1.92
CA CYS A 26 0.65 14.15 -0.61
C CYS A 26 1.45 15.45 -0.67
N GLY A 27 1.27 16.22 -1.75
CA GLY A 27 1.88 17.54 -1.90
C GLY A 27 3.32 17.46 -2.36
N PHE A 28 4.15 18.40 -1.90
CA PHE A 28 5.55 18.52 -2.30
C PHE A 28 6.47 18.33 -1.11
N ARG A 29 7.61 17.69 -1.35
CA ARG A 29 8.65 17.49 -0.35
C ARG A 29 9.33 18.81 -0.04
N ASP A 30 9.54 19.06 1.25
CA ASP A 30 10.27 20.25 1.71
C ASP A 30 11.75 20.17 1.30
N GLY A 31 12.31 21.29 0.88
CA GLY A 31 13.72 21.42 0.43
C GLY A 31 13.95 21.25 -1.07
N ASP A 32 13.19 20.41 -1.78
CA ASP A 32 13.36 20.21 -3.24
C ASP A 32 12.08 20.37 -4.06
N ASN A 33 10.95 20.66 -3.40
CA ASN A 33 9.64 20.81 -4.03
C ASN A 33 9.27 19.62 -4.94
N ALA A 34 9.74 18.41 -4.60
CA ALA A 34 9.44 17.22 -5.39
C ALA A 34 7.99 16.75 -5.14
N PRO A 35 7.18 16.45 -6.17
CA PRO A 35 5.82 15.96 -5.97
C PRO A 35 5.82 14.56 -5.34
N MET A 36 5.20 14.44 -4.16
CA MET A 36 5.17 13.22 -3.36
C MET A 36 3.83 12.51 -3.47
N ALA A 37 3.88 11.18 -3.30
CA ALA A 37 2.69 10.35 -3.16
C ALA A 37 2.96 9.13 -2.26
N TYR A 38 1.95 8.71 -1.52
CA TYR A 38 1.91 7.42 -0.86
C TYR A 38 1.43 6.35 -1.83
N VAL A 39 2.08 5.19 -1.80
CA VAL A 39 1.65 4.00 -2.51
C VAL A 39 1.23 2.96 -1.48
N GLU A 40 -0.04 2.57 -1.51
CA GLU A 40 -0.60 1.59 -0.58
C GLU A 40 -1.14 0.37 -1.30
N LEU A 41 -1.13 -0.77 -0.62
CA LEU A 41 -1.77 -2.00 -1.05
C LEU A 41 -3.28 -1.89 -0.84
N MET A 42 -4.07 -2.24 -1.84
CA MET A 42 -5.53 -2.28 -1.72
C MET A 42 -5.96 -3.31 -0.68
N ASP A 43 -7.09 -3.09 -0.02
CA ASP A 43 -7.64 -4.05 0.95
C ASP A 43 -6.65 -4.39 2.10
N ARG A 44 -5.69 -3.50 2.38
CA ARG A 44 -4.75 -3.62 3.52
C ARG A 44 -5.59 -3.71 4.81
N PRO A 45 -5.28 -4.64 5.73
CA PRO A 45 -6.03 -4.73 6.97
C PRO A 45 -5.71 -3.46 7.78
N GLU A 46 -6.73 -2.80 8.31
CA GLU A 46 -6.50 -1.76 9.31
C GLU A 46 -5.83 -2.45 10.50
N VAL A 47 -4.57 -2.08 10.74
CA VAL A 47 -3.95 -2.38 12.01
C VAL A 47 -4.54 -1.32 12.92
N ASP A 48 -5.57 -1.70 13.69
CA ASP A 48 -6.03 -0.89 14.81
C ASP A 48 -4.78 -0.46 15.56
N ALA A 49 -4.49 0.85 15.53
CA ALA A 49 -3.37 1.40 16.24
C ALA A 49 -3.58 0.99 17.70
N VAL A 50 -2.76 0.06 18.18
CA VAL A 50 -2.77 -0.37 19.56
C VAL A 50 -2.68 0.90 20.39
N THR A 51 -3.81 1.25 21.03
CA THR A 51 -3.84 2.15 22.16
C THR A 51 -2.86 1.61 23.18
N GLU A 52 -1.71 2.27 23.29
CA GLU A 52 -1.01 2.63 24.53
C GLU A 52 0.12 3.63 24.23
#